data_AF-A0A382BUV8-F1
#
_entry.id   AF-A0A382BUV8-F1
#
_cell.length_a   1.000
_cell.length_b   1.000
_cell.length_c   1.000
_cell.angle_alpha   90.00
_cell.angle_beta   90.00
_cell.angle_gamma   90.00
#
_symmetry.space_group_name_H-M   'P 1'
#
loop_
_entity.id
_entity.type
_entity.pdbx_description
1 polymer ?
#
loop_
_entity_poly.entity_id
_entity_poly.type
_entity_poly.pdbx_seq_one_letter_code
_entity_poly.pdbx_strand_id
1 'polypeptide(L)'
;MARVRNNQGHRAKILNVFMRPYLEQEHTQEREGYLQAREIIKPLQDKTWQLAKNIVGRFYTPNDVKMAYHLQNKFPNVNTIAKDSCFHFGYMNKADGDDCEGSGKYSDESRHSEYQDEDDKYITKHFDFRLDGNINGDESSRTNDFAYAYFRDELKGKVNKGEKCNPDINIEQKWGDGSGEENHSNPHWTQVDHANERELGLSGGKENQTSYAREWNNDYELDLIGREYCRDRQIGCDQKEFAILMTWQQAKQKLIMAHTKWIETILEQCKVLKAGLRDHVYLEQSIDMAKKMGLTINETDILATTSKGIVVSNTDILNHLASLKNKTKTREEKILARIKYDQQSQN
;
A
#
# COMPACT_ATOMS: atom_id res chain seq x y z
N MET A 1 0.97 -23.96 41.16
CA MET A 1 1.71 -23.99 39.88
C MET A 1 3.00 -23.20 40.05
N ALA A 2 4.09 -23.63 39.41
CA ALA A 2 5.35 -22.90 39.43
C ALA A 2 5.21 -21.59 38.63
N ARG A 3 5.69 -20.46 39.18
CA ARG A 3 5.62 -19.15 38.50
C ARG A 3 6.55 -19.11 37.29
N VAL A 4 6.01 -18.79 36.11
CA VAL A 4 6.80 -18.63 34.89
C VAL A 4 7.41 -17.23 34.83
N ARG A 5 8.72 -17.16 34.56
CA ARG A 5 9.43 -15.89 34.35
C ARG A 5 9.03 -15.24 33.02
N ASN A 6 8.93 -13.92 33.04
CA ASN A 6 8.65 -13.14 31.85
C ASN A 6 9.94 -12.82 31.08
N ASN A 7 10.42 -13.79 30.30
CA ASN A 7 11.64 -13.60 29.51
C ASN A 7 11.39 -12.67 28.30
N GLN A 8 12.46 -12.35 27.55
CA GLN A 8 12.35 -11.49 26.37
C GLN A 8 11.40 -12.05 25.29
N GLY A 9 11.39 -13.37 25.08
CA GLY A 9 10.51 -14.03 24.13
C GLY A 9 9.04 -13.89 24.50
N HIS A 10 8.69 -14.07 25.78
CA HIS A 10 7.33 -13.89 26.28
C HIS A 10 6.87 -12.43 26.13
N ARG A 11 7.73 -11.47 26.50
CA ARG A 11 7.46 -10.04 26.32
C ARG A 11 7.18 -9.67 24.86
N ALA A 12 8.02 -10.17 23.94
CA ALA A 12 7.85 -9.93 22.51
C ALA A 12 6.56 -10.57 21.96
N LYS A 13 6.21 -11.79 22.39
CA LYS A 13 4.94 -12.43 21.99
C LYS A 13 3.73 -11.65 22.50
N ILE A 14 3.70 -11.32 23.79
CA ILE A 14 2.58 -10.57 24.40
C ILE A 14 2.35 -9.26 23.66
N LEU A 15 3.42 -8.51 23.40
CA LEU A 15 3.32 -7.24 22.69
C LEU A 15 2.90 -7.41 21.23
N ASN A 16 3.62 -8.22 20.45
CA ASN A 16 3.48 -8.23 18.98
C ASN A 16 2.36 -9.14 18.48
N VAL A 17 2.01 -10.20 19.22
CA VAL A 17 1.02 -11.21 18.80
C VAL A 17 -0.35 -10.94 19.43
N PHE A 18 -0.40 -10.39 20.64
CA PHE A 18 -1.67 -10.22 21.36
C PHE A 18 -2.07 -8.75 21.52
N MET A 19 -1.20 -7.91 22.10
CA MET A 19 -1.56 -6.51 22.40
C MET A 19 -1.65 -5.65 21.14
N ARG A 20 -0.64 -5.68 20.26
CA ARG A 20 -0.64 -4.84 19.06
C ARG A 20 -1.84 -5.10 18.13
N PRO A 21 -2.20 -6.35 17.78
CA PRO A 21 -3.40 -6.61 16.99
C PRO A 21 -4.69 -6.15 17.65
N TYR A 22 -4.76 -6.17 18.98
CA TYR A 22 -5.91 -5.65 19.73
C TYR A 22 -6.00 -4.13 19.63
N LEU A 23 -4.90 -3.39 19.83
CA LEU A 23 -4.86 -1.94 19.65
C LEU A 23 -5.25 -1.50 18.23
N GLU A 24 -4.86 -2.29 17.23
CA GLU A 24 -5.25 -2.06 15.83
C GLU A 24 -6.74 -2.30 15.57
N GLN A 25 -7.42 -3.06 16.43
CA GLN A 25 -8.85 -3.35 16.32
C GLN A 25 -9.71 -2.47 17.22
N GLU A 26 -9.11 -1.63 18.07
CA GLU A 26 -9.87 -0.69 18.88
C GLU A 26 -10.55 0.37 18.01
N HIS A 27 -11.70 0.86 18.49
CA HIS A 27 -12.43 1.95 17.84
C HIS A 27 -11.86 3.29 18.32
N THR A 28 -10.89 3.81 17.57
CA THR A 28 -10.28 5.12 17.82
C THR A 28 -10.67 6.13 16.75
N GLN A 29 -10.60 7.42 17.07
CA GLN A 29 -10.87 8.50 16.13
C GLN A 29 -9.91 8.45 14.92
N GLU A 30 -8.65 8.11 15.15
CA GLU A 30 -7.63 7.97 14.12
C GLU A 30 -7.93 6.82 13.15
N ARG A 31 -8.37 5.67 13.68
CA ARG A 31 -8.77 4.52 12.86
C ARG A 31 -10.01 4.85 12.04
N GLU A 32 -11.01 5.48 12.65
CA GLU A 32 -12.21 5.90 11.94
C GLU A 32 -11.88 6.89 10.82
N GLY A 33 -11.00 7.87 11.08
CA GLY A 33 -10.52 8.81 10.08
C GLY A 33 -9.80 8.13 8.90
N TYR A 34 -9.00 7.10 9.18
CA TYR A 34 -8.38 6.27 8.14
C TYR A 34 -9.42 5.51 7.30
N LEU A 35 -10.40 4.85 7.95
CA LEU A 35 -11.46 4.10 7.26
C LEU A 35 -12.31 5.01 6.37
N GLN A 36 -12.72 6.18 6.88
CA GLN A 36 -13.47 7.17 6.10
C GLN A 36 -12.65 7.66 4.89
N ALA A 37 -11.36 7.96 5.07
CA ALA A 37 -10.50 8.37 3.95
C ALA A 37 -10.38 7.28 2.88
N ARG A 38 -10.30 6.00 3.30
CA ARG A 38 -10.22 4.84 2.42
C ARG A 38 -11.52 4.61 1.63
N GLU A 39 -12.68 4.84 2.25
CA GLU A 39 -13.97 4.73 1.57
C GLU A 39 -14.18 5.85 0.54
N ILE A 40 -13.74 7.07 0.85
CA ILE A 40 -13.92 8.23 -0.03
C ILE A 40 -13.05 8.15 -1.28
N ILE A 41 -11.84 7.57 -1.19
CA ILE A 41 -10.85 7.73 -2.26
C ILE A 41 -11.21 6.99 -3.55
N LYS A 42 -11.81 5.79 -3.48
CA LYS A 42 -12.12 5.00 -4.70
C LYS A 42 -13.21 5.66 -5.55
N PRO A 43 -14.37 6.08 -5.01
CA PRO A 43 -15.35 6.85 -5.78
C PRO A 43 -14.78 8.16 -6.34
N LEU A 44 -13.87 8.82 -5.60
CA LEU A 44 -13.24 10.05 -6.06
C LEU A 44 -12.24 9.77 -7.20
N GLN A 45 -11.44 8.71 -7.11
CA GLN A 45 -10.55 8.22 -8.15
C GLN A 45 -11.34 7.92 -9.44
N ASP A 46 -12.46 7.19 -9.34
CA ASP A 46 -13.28 6.83 -10.51
C ASP A 46 -13.86 8.09 -11.18
N LYS A 47 -14.40 9.03 -10.41
CA LYS A 47 -14.92 10.31 -10.95
C LYS A 47 -13.83 11.15 -11.59
N THR A 48 -12.68 11.24 -10.95
CA THR A 48 -11.52 12.03 -11.43
C THR A 48 -10.95 11.41 -12.69
N TRP A 49 -10.94 10.08 -12.78
CA TRP A 49 -10.54 9.37 -13.98
C TRP A 49 -11.47 9.63 -15.16
N GLN A 50 -12.79 9.65 -14.95
CA GLN A 50 -13.73 10.03 -16.02
C GLN A 50 -13.49 11.46 -16.50
N LEU A 51 -13.16 12.38 -15.59
CA LEU A 51 -12.76 13.73 -15.97
C LEU A 51 -11.48 13.74 -16.80
N ALA A 52 -10.44 13.01 -16.38
CA ALA A 52 -9.19 12.88 -17.13
C ALA A 52 -9.44 12.30 -18.54
N LYS A 53 -10.26 11.25 -18.66
CA LYS A 53 -10.68 10.68 -19.96
C LYS A 53 -11.34 11.72 -20.85
N ASN A 54 -12.22 12.55 -20.29
CA ASN A 54 -12.90 13.60 -21.05
C ASN A 54 -11.93 14.69 -21.51
N ILE A 55 -11.01 15.14 -20.65
CA ILE A 55 -9.99 16.13 -21.01
C ILE A 55 -9.13 15.58 -22.14
N VAL A 56 -8.55 14.39 -21.95
CA VAL A 56 -7.64 13.78 -22.93
C VAL A 56 -8.38 13.49 -24.25
N GLY A 57 -9.64 13.06 -24.19
CA GLY A 57 -10.48 12.81 -25.36
C GLY A 57 -10.79 14.05 -26.22
N ARG A 58 -10.60 15.27 -25.70
CA ARG A 58 -10.67 16.52 -26.49
C ARG A 58 -9.47 16.69 -27.41
N PHE A 59 -8.31 16.17 -27.00
CA PHE A 59 -7.05 16.27 -27.75
C PHE A 59 -6.80 15.05 -28.62
N TYR A 60 -7.13 13.87 -28.12
CA TYR A 60 -7.00 12.60 -28.83
C TYR A 60 -8.38 11.98 -29.00
N THR A 61 -9.04 12.27 -30.12
CA THR A 61 -10.39 11.76 -30.32
C THR A 61 -10.38 10.25 -30.55
N PRO A 62 -11.48 9.53 -30.27
CA PRO A 62 -11.56 8.09 -30.55
C PRO A 62 -11.27 7.72 -32.01
N ASN A 63 -11.58 8.62 -32.94
CA ASN A 63 -11.29 8.42 -34.37
C ASN A 63 -9.79 8.50 -34.65
N ASP A 64 -9.08 9.43 -34.01
CA ASP A 64 -7.63 9.59 -34.16
C ASP A 64 -6.91 8.35 -33.60
N VAL A 65 -7.31 7.90 -32.40
CA VAL A 65 -6.77 6.68 -31.78
C VAL A 65 -7.01 5.46 -32.68
N LYS A 66 -8.22 5.32 -33.24
CA LYS A 66 -8.54 4.23 -34.17
C LYS A 66 -7.69 4.28 -35.44
N MET A 67 -7.44 5.47 -35.98
CA MET A 67 -6.59 5.66 -37.16
C MET A 67 -5.12 5.36 -36.87
N ALA A 68 -4.62 5.76 -35.71
CA ALA A 68 -3.28 5.40 -35.25
C ALA A 68 -3.14 3.88 -35.06
N TYR A 69 -4.14 3.19 -34.50
CA TYR A 69 -4.15 1.72 -34.42
C TYR A 69 -4.13 1.07 -35.81
N HIS A 70 -4.87 1.63 -36.77
CA HIS A 70 -4.86 1.12 -38.14
C HIS A 70 -3.45 1.20 -38.75
N LEU A 71 -2.75 2.33 -38.59
CA LEU A 71 -1.39 2.51 -39.11
C LEU A 71 -0.38 1.59 -38.40
N GLN A 72 -0.46 1.49 -37.07
CA GLN A 72 0.39 0.62 -36.25
C GLN A 72 0.20 -0.87 -36.57
N ASN A 73 -1.03 -1.32 -36.82
CA ASN A 73 -1.30 -2.71 -37.19
C ASN A 73 -0.90 -3.03 -38.63
N LYS A 74 -0.91 -2.03 -39.52
CA LYS A 74 -0.58 -2.21 -40.95
C LYS A 74 0.92 -2.26 -41.21
N PHE A 75 1.72 -1.53 -40.43
CA PHE A 75 3.15 -1.42 -40.64
C PHE A 75 3.92 -1.86 -39.39
N PRO A 76 4.76 -2.91 -39.46
CA PRO A 76 5.45 -3.45 -38.29
C PRO A 76 6.42 -2.47 -37.61
N ASN A 77 6.82 -1.41 -38.32
CA ASN A 77 7.73 -0.38 -37.82
C ASN A 77 6.99 0.84 -37.26
N VAL A 78 5.66 0.91 -37.39
CA VAL A 78 4.85 2.00 -36.85
C VAL A 78 4.42 1.58 -35.45
N ASN A 79 4.79 2.37 -34.46
CA ASN A 79 4.30 2.18 -33.12
C ASN A 79 4.09 3.57 -32.51
N THR A 80 2.83 3.96 -32.56
CA THR A 80 2.32 5.33 -32.41
C THR A 80 1.39 5.45 -31.22
N ILE A 81 0.95 4.34 -30.62
CA ILE A 81 0.07 4.32 -29.46
C ILE A 81 0.79 3.75 -28.25
N ALA A 82 0.72 4.48 -27.15
CA ALA A 82 1.15 4.03 -25.84
C ALA A 82 -0.02 4.14 -24.86
N LYS A 83 -0.18 3.13 -24.02
CA LYS A 83 -1.10 3.19 -22.89
C LYS A 83 -0.45 3.97 -21.77
N ASP A 84 -1.11 5.00 -21.27
CA ASP A 84 -0.61 5.82 -20.18
C ASP A 84 -1.64 5.98 -19.06
N SER A 85 -1.13 6.24 -17.87
CA SER A 85 -1.93 6.36 -16.63
C SER A 85 -1.58 7.62 -15.85
N CYS A 86 -0.62 8.41 -16.34
CA CYS A 86 -0.18 9.63 -15.69
C CYS A 86 -0.07 10.76 -16.71
N PHE A 87 -0.43 11.98 -16.30
CA PHE A 87 -0.66 13.10 -17.21
C PHE A 87 -0.21 14.41 -16.58
N HIS A 88 0.38 15.30 -17.38
CA HIS A 88 0.55 16.69 -17.01
C HIS A 88 -0.66 17.48 -17.48
N PHE A 89 -1.47 17.93 -16.53
CA PHE A 89 -2.58 18.83 -16.83
C PHE A 89 -2.18 20.25 -16.45
N GLY A 90 -2.57 21.22 -17.25
CA GLY A 90 -2.30 22.62 -16.95
C GLY A 90 -3.35 23.58 -17.48
N TYR A 91 -3.35 24.80 -16.96
CA TYR A 91 -4.26 25.86 -17.37
C TYR A 91 -3.57 27.24 -17.27
N MET A 92 -4.03 28.21 -18.06
CA MET A 92 -3.54 29.58 -18.01
C MET A 92 -4.12 30.30 -16.79
N ASN A 93 -3.26 30.80 -15.90
CA ASN A 93 -3.64 31.45 -14.64
C ASN A 93 -3.99 32.94 -14.81
N LYS A 94 -3.52 33.58 -15.90
CA LYS A 94 -3.83 34.98 -16.25
C LYS A 94 -4.52 35.05 -17.61
N ALA A 95 -5.49 35.95 -17.75
CA ALA A 95 -6.09 36.26 -19.05
C ALA A 95 -5.08 37.05 -19.92
N ASP A 96 -5.12 36.84 -21.24
CA ASP A 96 -4.33 37.64 -22.19
C ASP A 96 -4.60 39.13 -21.98
N GLY A 97 -3.65 39.87 -21.38
CA GLY A 97 -3.79 41.31 -21.15
C GLY A 97 -3.00 41.91 -19.98
N ASP A 98 -2.48 41.11 -19.04
CA ASP A 98 -1.50 41.60 -18.07
C ASP A 98 -0.10 41.43 -18.66
N ASP A 99 0.34 42.45 -19.40
CA ASP A 99 1.71 42.61 -19.84
C ASP A 99 2.61 42.79 -18.60
N CYS A 100 3.27 41.71 -18.18
CA CYS A 100 4.56 41.86 -17.54
C CYS A 100 5.54 42.35 -18.62
N GLU A 101 5.84 43.65 -18.60
CA GLU A 101 6.95 44.23 -19.34
C GLU A 101 8.25 43.50 -18.94
N GLY A 102 8.64 42.48 -19.70
CA GLY A 102 9.97 41.88 -19.60
C GLY A 102 10.05 40.37 -19.48
N SER A 103 9.47 39.59 -20.38
CA SER A 103 10.09 38.30 -20.75
C SER A 103 9.80 37.96 -22.21
N GLY A 104 10.81 38.20 -23.04
CA GLY A 104 10.79 37.83 -24.44
C GLY A 104 11.17 36.37 -24.66
N LYS A 105 10.65 35.85 -25.77
CA LYS A 105 11.03 34.61 -26.47
C LYS A 105 10.72 33.31 -25.74
N TYR A 106 9.88 32.51 -26.41
CA TYR A 106 9.83 31.06 -26.27
C TYR A 106 11.25 30.48 -26.21
N SER A 107 11.71 30.10 -25.02
CA SER A 107 12.93 29.34 -24.82
C SER A 107 12.56 27.92 -24.43
N ASP A 108 13.01 26.98 -25.25
CA ASP A 108 12.93 25.51 -25.15
C ASP A 108 13.69 24.91 -23.94
N GLU A 109 13.94 25.72 -22.90
CA GLU A 109 14.88 25.37 -21.81
C GLU A 109 14.29 25.54 -20.40
N SER A 110 12.97 25.54 -20.25
CA SER A 110 12.39 25.51 -18.91
C SER A 110 12.46 24.11 -18.32
N ARG A 111 13.60 23.80 -17.70
CA ARG A 111 13.68 22.83 -16.60
C ARG A 111 12.83 23.36 -15.45
N HIS A 112 11.51 23.19 -15.57
CA HIS A 112 10.53 23.64 -14.60
C HIS A 112 10.71 22.85 -13.29
N SER A 113 11.19 23.57 -12.29
CA SER A 113 11.08 23.19 -10.90
C SER A 113 9.63 23.40 -10.46
N GLU A 114 9.12 22.58 -9.54
CA GLU A 114 7.77 22.70 -8.94
C GLU A 114 7.57 23.97 -8.09
N TYR A 115 8.47 24.96 -8.22
CA TYR A 115 8.31 26.23 -7.56
C TYR A 115 7.28 27.04 -8.32
N GLN A 116 6.26 27.48 -7.59
CA GLN A 116 5.39 28.58 -7.98
C GLN A 116 6.26 29.82 -8.12
N ASP A 117 6.93 29.98 -9.26
CA ASP A 117 7.41 31.30 -9.64
C ASP A 117 6.16 32.15 -9.87
N GLU A 118 6.02 33.23 -9.09
CA GLU A 118 4.85 34.12 -9.05
C GLU A 118 4.53 34.79 -10.42
N ASP A 119 5.38 34.55 -11.42
CA ASP A 119 5.30 35.07 -12.78
C ASP A 119 4.88 34.06 -13.86
N ASP A 120 4.70 32.77 -13.52
CA ASP A 120 4.31 31.77 -14.51
C ASP A 120 2.83 31.92 -14.93
N LYS A 121 2.63 32.30 -16.20
CA LYS A 121 1.30 32.45 -16.82
C LYS A 121 0.54 31.13 -16.91
N TYR A 122 1.24 29.98 -16.87
CA TYR A 122 0.67 28.65 -17.04
C TYR A 122 0.99 27.76 -15.83
N ILE A 123 -0.04 27.27 -15.15
CA ILE A 123 0.10 26.32 -14.04
C ILE A 123 -0.02 24.92 -14.61
N THR A 124 0.94 24.05 -14.33
CA THR A 124 0.93 22.64 -14.72
C THR A 124 1.25 21.73 -13.54
N LYS A 125 0.67 20.54 -13.51
CA LYS A 125 1.00 19.52 -12.50
C LYS A 125 0.85 18.11 -13.03
N HIS A 126 1.72 17.22 -12.53
CA HIS A 126 1.65 15.79 -12.78
C HIS A 126 0.58 15.11 -11.91
N PHE A 127 -0.30 14.33 -12.55
CA PHE A 127 -1.31 13.51 -11.90
C PHE A 127 -1.11 12.04 -12.31
N ASP A 128 -0.73 11.18 -11.34
CA ASP A 128 -0.50 9.76 -11.57
C ASP A 128 -1.60 8.88 -10.95
N PHE A 129 -2.41 8.26 -11.81
CA PHE A 129 -3.55 7.43 -11.42
C PHE A 129 -3.16 6.00 -11.04
N ARG A 130 -1.90 5.60 -11.26
CA ARG A 130 -1.42 4.27 -10.90
C ARG A 130 -1.42 4.04 -9.39
N LEU A 131 -1.37 2.76 -9.04
CA LEU A 131 -1.30 2.32 -7.64
C LEU A 131 0.02 2.76 -6.97
N ASP A 132 1.15 2.69 -7.68
CA ASP A 132 2.47 3.18 -7.29
C ASP A 132 2.76 4.62 -7.76
N GLY A 133 1.70 5.34 -8.13
CA GLY A 133 1.81 6.69 -8.68
C GLY A 133 2.20 7.72 -7.63
N ASN A 134 3.19 8.55 -7.96
CA ASN A 134 3.67 9.56 -7.02
C ASN A 134 2.61 10.64 -6.75
N ILE A 135 2.50 11.03 -5.49
CA ILE A 135 1.59 12.07 -5.01
C ILE A 135 2.29 13.42 -4.87
N ASN A 136 3.61 13.46 -4.75
CA ASN A 136 4.37 14.69 -4.52
C ASN A 136 4.79 15.42 -5.81
N GLY A 137 4.34 14.96 -6.98
CA GLY A 137 4.68 15.57 -8.27
C GLY A 137 6.06 15.17 -8.81
N ASP A 138 6.99 14.71 -7.95
CA ASP A 138 8.29 14.21 -8.37
C ASP A 138 8.18 13.00 -9.33
N GLU A 139 8.49 13.25 -10.59
CA GLU A 139 8.41 12.27 -11.67
C GLU A 139 9.42 11.11 -11.53
N SER A 140 10.48 11.31 -10.73
CA SER A 140 11.62 10.38 -10.64
C SER A 140 11.49 9.36 -9.52
N SER A 141 10.62 9.61 -8.53
CA SER A 141 10.40 8.73 -7.39
C SER A 141 9.06 8.00 -7.49
N ARG A 142 9.08 6.68 -7.30
CA ARG A 142 7.87 5.88 -7.06
C ARG A 142 7.60 5.86 -5.57
N THR A 143 6.34 6.00 -5.19
CA THR A 143 5.94 5.92 -3.78
C THR A 143 4.82 4.89 -3.62
N ASN A 144 5.11 3.85 -2.82
CA ASN A 144 4.16 2.77 -2.53
C ASN A 144 3.25 3.08 -1.34
N ASP A 145 3.42 4.25 -0.69
CA ASP A 145 2.71 4.63 0.53
C ASP A 145 1.19 4.63 0.33
N PHE A 146 0.70 5.09 -0.82
CA PHE A 146 -0.73 5.02 -1.15
C PHE A 146 -1.22 3.57 -1.26
N ALA A 147 -0.46 2.73 -1.96
CA ALA A 147 -0.80 1.33 -2.16
C ALA A 147 -0.83 0.57 -0.83
N TYR A 148 0.15 0.81 0.03
CA TYR A 148 0.23 0.21 1.36
C TYR A 148 -0.91 0.69 2.27
N ALA A 149 -1.27 1.97 2.20
CA ALA A 149 -2.40 2.51 2.95
C ALA A 149 -3.74 1.98 2.45
N TYR A 150 -3.95 1.89 1.13
CA TYR A 150 -5.23 1.48 0.56
C TYR A 150 -5.48 -0.03 0.66
N PHE A 151 -4.43 -0.85 0.45
CA PHE A 151 -4.48 -2.32 0.52
C PHE A 151 -3.95 -2.89 1.84
N ARG A 152 -3.97 -2.08 2.91
CA ARG A 152 -3.39 -2.45 4.19
C ARG A 152 -3.96 -3.76 4.73
N ASP A 153 -5.28 -3.88 4.76
CA ASP A 153 -5.97 -5.04 5.34
C ASP A 153 -5.76 -6.29 4.48
N GLU A 154 -5.63 -6.13 3.17
CA GLU A 154 -5.35 -7.19 2.21
C GLU A 154 -3.89 -7.67 2.27
N LEU A 155 -2.94 -6.81 2.67
CA LEU A 155 -1.53 -7.17 2.80
C LEU A 155 -1.19 -7.71 4.18
N LYS A 156 -1.85 -7.21 5.22
CA LYS A 156 -1.44 -7.47 6.60
C LYS A 156 -1.57 -8.95 6.95
N GLY A 157 -0.44 -9.53 7.37
CA GLY A 157 -0.39 -10.93 7.80
C GLY A 157 -0.19 -11.94 6.66
N LYS A 158 -0.20 -11.51 5.39
CA LYS A 158 0.17 -12.37 4.27
C LYS A 158 1.66 -12.71 4.29
N VAL A 159 1.99 -13.83 3.67
CA VAL A 159 3.37 -14.32 3.53
C VAL A 159 3.65 -14.62 2.06
N ASN A 160 4.61 -13.91 1.48
CA ASN A 160 4.99 -14.04 0.08
C ASN A 160 6.45 -14.51 -0.01
N LYS A 161 6.70 -15.67 -0.62
CA LYS A 161 8.02 -16.34 -0.68
C LYS A 161 8.70 -16.53 0.70
N GLY A 162 7.89 -16.78 1.73
CA GLY A 162 8.39 -16.99 3.10
C GLY A 162 8.63 -15.70 3.89
N GLU A 163 8.39 -14.53 3.31
CA GLU A 163 8.55 -13.22 3.93
C GLU A 163 7.17 -12.65 4.30
N LYS A 164 7.05 -12.12 5.52
CA LYS A 164 5.78 -11.57 6.02
C LYS A 164 5.59 -10.16 5.47
N CYS A 165 4.43 -9.91 4.86
CA CYS A 165 4.04 -8.57 4.42
C CYS A 165 3.70 -7.71 5.64
N ASN A 166 4.14 -6.45 5.62
CA ASN A 166 3.79 -5.44 6.60
C ASN A 166 3.55 -4.10 5.89
N PRO A 167 2.29 -3.70 5.64
CA PRO A 167 1.98 -2.42 5.01
C PRO A 167 2.35 -1.20 5.88
N ASP A 168 2.61 -1.41 7.17
CA ASP A 168 2.98 -0.34 8.11
C ASP A 168 4.51 -0.06 8.12
N ILE A 169 5.30 -0.79 7.32
CA ILE A 169 6.77 -0.82 7.41
C ILE A 169 7.45 0.53 7.15
N ASN A 170 6.95 1.34 6.21
CA ASN A 170 7.52 2.66 5.90
C ASN A 170 7.29 3.64 7.05
N ILE A 171 6.16 3.52 7.74
CA ILE A 171 5.84 4.35 8.91
C ILE A 171 6.70 3.91 10.09
N GLU A 172 6.82 2.60 10.35
CA GLU A 172 7.70 2.05 11.39
C GLU A 172 9.16 2.48 11.19
N GLN A 173 9.61 2.50 9.94
CA GLN A 173 10.96 2.91 9.55
C GLN A 173 11.22 4.39 9.86
N LYS A 174 10.28 5.27 9.49
CA LYS A 174 10.37 6.72 9.72
C LYS A 174 10.22 7.07 11.20
N TRP A 175 9.36 6.36 11.92
CA TRP A 175 9.11 6.59 13.35
C TRP A 175 10.30 6.19 14.23
N GLY A 176 11.07 5.16 13.83
CA GLY A 176 12.29 4.73 14.51
C GLY A 176 12.02 4.14 15.89
N ASP A 177 12.43 4.84 16.95
CA ASP A 177 12.16 4.49 18.36
C ASP A 177 11.19 5.46 19.04
N GLY A 178 10.51 6.29 18.26
CA GLY A 178 9.66 7.38 18.72
C GLY A 178 10.43 8.60 19.21
N SER A 179 11.69 8.77 18.78
CA SER A 179 12.44 10.03 18.83
C SER A 179 12.13 10.95 17.64
N GLY A 180 11.49 10.42 16.59
CA GLY A 180 11.31 11.11 15.32
C GLY A 180 12.53 11.03 14.39
N GLU A 181 13.58 10.28 14.78
CA GLU A 181 14.72 9.96 13.92
C GLU A 181 14.46 8.66 13.13
N GLU A 182 14.67 8.71 11.82
CA GLU A 182 14.48 7.54 10.94
C GLU A 182 15.49 6.42 11.27
N ASN A 183 15.02 5.18 11.30
CA ASN A 183 15.89 4.04 11.60
C ASN A 183 16.69 3.57 10.38
N HIS A 184 17.68 4.34 9.93
CA HIS A 184 18.47 4.07 8.72
C HIS A 184 19.14 2.67 8.64
N SER A 185 19.16 1.90 9.74
CA SER A 185 19.83 0.58 9.81
C SER A 185 18.87 -0.62 9.88
N ASN A 186 17.58 -0.48 9.56
CA ASN A 186 16.62 -1.60 9.61
C ASN A 186 16.93 -2.69 8.55
N PRO A 187 17.51 -3.85 8.93
CA PRO A 187 17.95 -4.85 7.96
C PRO A 187 16.78 -5.61 7.31
N HIS A 188 15.59 -5.49 7.90
CA HIS A 188 14.38 -6.16 7.44
C HIS A 188 13.49 -5.27 6.57
N TRP A 189 13.75 -3.96 6.52
CA TRP A 189 12.92 -3.02 5.74
C TRP A 189 12.83 -3.43 4.27
N THR A 190 13.98 -3.57 3.59
CA THR A 190 14.02 -3.95 2.17
C THR A 190 13.34 -5.29 1.90
N GLN A 191 13.49 -6.25 2.82
CA GLN A 191 12.88 -7.56 2.69
C GLN A 191 11.36 -7.47 2.72
N VAL A 192 10.83 -6.74 3.70
CA VAL A 192 9.39 -6.57 3.91
C VAL A 192 8.77 -5.70 2.83
N ASP A 193 9.47 -4.64 2.40
CA ASP A 193 9.07 -3.77 1.31
C ASP A 193 8.94 -4.57 0.00
N HIS A 194 9.96 -5.36 -0.36
CA HIS A 194 9.88 -6.26 -1.51
C HIS A 194 8.75 -7.31 -1.36
N ALA A 195 8.46 -7.79 -0.15
CA ALA A 195 7.36 -8.73 0.07
C ALA A 195 5.99 -8.06 -0.19
N ASN A 196 5.81 -6.83 0.26
CA ASN A 196 4.62 -6.02 -0.01
C ASN A 196 4.48 -5.76 -1.52
N GLU A 197 5.55 -5.32 -2.19
CA GLU A 197 5.55 -5.06 -3.63
C GLU A 197 5.18 -6.29 -4.45
N ARG A 198 5.72 -7.47 -4.09
CA ARG A 198 5.39 -8.73 -4.76
C ARG A 198 3.94 -9.12 -4.57
N GLU A 199 3.39 -8.91 -3.37
CA GLU A 199 2.00 -9.25 -3.07
C GLU A 199 1.00 -8.33 -3.78
N LEU A 200 1.33 -7.04 -3.87
CA LEU A 200 0.58 -6.07 -4.66
C LEU A 200 0.78 -6.27 -6.18
N GLY A 201 1.85 -6.96 -6.57
CA GLY A 201 2.26 -7.11 -7.98
C GLY A 201 2.87 -5.83 -8.58
N LEU A 202 3.44 -4.98 -7.72
CA LEU A 202 4.28 -3.84 -8.08
C LEU A 202 5.72 -4.26 -8.40
N SER A 203 6.12 -5.47 -8.01
CA SER A 203 7.45 -6.00 -8.30
C SER A 203 7.61 -6.30 -9.80
N GLY A 204 8.35 -5.46 -10.52
CA GLY A 204 8.70 -5.67 -11.93
C GLY A 204 8.42 -4.47 -12.84
N GLY A 205 8.69 -4.63 -14.14
CA GLY A 205 8.33 -3.62 -15.15
C GLY A 205 6.82 -3.54 -15.36
N LYS A 206 6.36 -2.47 -16.05
CA LYS A 206 4.94 -2.22 -16.36
C LYS A 206 4.24 -3.42 -17.02
N GLU A 207 4.97 -4.20 -17.82
CA GLU A 207 4.46 -5.40 -18.52
C GLU A 207 4.35 -6.65 -17.63
N ASN A 208 4.95 -6.64 -16.43
CA ASN A 208 5.01 -7.77 -15.50
C ASN A 208 4.14 -7.57 -14.25
N GLN A 209 3.27 -6.56 -14.25
CA GLN A 209 2.35 -6.35 -13.13
C GLN A 209 1.37 -7.52 -13.00
N THR A 210 1.14 -7.94 -11.77
CA THR A 210 0.23 -9.05 -11.44
C THR A 210 -0.72 -8.64 -10.33
N SER A 211 -1.74 -9.45 -10.02
CA SER A 211 -2.59 -9.22 -8.84
C SER A 211 -3.26 -7.82 -8.84
N TYR A 212 -3.32 -7.19 -7.66
CA TYR A 212 -3.97 -5.90 -7.40
C TYR A 212 -3.47 -4.75 -8.27
N ALA A 213 -2.15 -4.64 -8.50
CA ALA A 213 -1.59 -3.56 -9.30
C ALA A 213 -2.06 -3.62 -10.76
N ARG A 214 -2.14 -4.83 -11.32
CA ARG A 214 -2.62 -5.01 -12.69
C ARG A 214 -4.09 -4.65 -12.81
N GLU A 215 -4.93 -5.14 -11.90
CA GLU A 215 -6.37 -4.83 -11.91
C GLU A 215 -6.61 -3.32 -11.77
N TRP A 216 -5.95 -2.69 -10.80
CA TRP A 216 -6.03 -1.24 -10.59
C TRP A 216 -5.55 -0.45 -11.82
N ASN A 217 -4.34 -0.73 -12.32
CA ASN A 217 -3.75 0.07 -13.38
C ASN A 217 -4.50 -0.10 -14.72
N ASN A 218 -5.09 -1.28 -14.98
CA ASN A 218 -5.93 -1.49 -16.17
C ASN A 218 -7.24 -0.68 -16.11
N ASP A 219 -7.79 -0.42 -14.92
CA ASP A 219 -8.97 0.44 -14.78
C ASP A 219 -8.64 1.92 -15.11
N TYR A 220 -7.38 2.31 -14.91
CA TYR A 220 -6.88 3.69 -15.06
C TYR A 220 -5.78 3.85 -16.12
N GLU A 221 -5.95 3.22 -17.28
CA GLU A 221 -5.12 3.43 -18.45
C GLU A 221 -5.92 3.96 -19.64
N LEU A 222 -5.28 4.82 -20.45
CA LEU A 222 -5.87 5.37 -21.66
C LEU A 222 -4.85 5.32 -22.82
N ASP A 223 -5.36 5.05 -24.02
CA ASP A 223 -4.57 5.02 -25.24
C ASP A 223 -4.26 6.45 -25.71
N LEU A 224 -2.98 6.79 -25.74
CA LEU A 224 -2.47 8.08 -26.21
C LEU A 224 -1.72 7.91 -27.53
N ILE A 225 -1.83 8.91 -28.40
CA ILE A 225 -1.03 9.00 -29.62
C ILE A 225 0.29 9.70 -29.28
N GLY A 226 1.41 9.04 -29.54
CA GLY A 226 2.76 9.50 -29.25
C GLY A 226 3.47 8.62 -28.21
N ARG A 227 4.80 8.59 -28.27
CA ARG A 227 5.67 7.81 -27.36
C ARG A 227 6.47 8.65 -26.38
N GLU A 228 6.31 9.97 -26.43
CA GLU A 228 7.07 10.88 -25.59
C GLU A 228 6.80 10.62 -24.10
N TYR A 229 7.65 11.13 -23.22
CA TYR A 229 7.39 10.96 -21.79
C TYR A 229 6.17 11.80 -21.41
N CYS A 230 5.46 11.41 -20.35
CA CYS A 230 4.31 12.17 -19.86
C CYS A 230 4.66 13.64 -19.56
N ARG A 231 5.93 13.93 -19.26
CA ARG A 231 6.52 15.26 -19.06
C ARG A 231 6.42 16.16 -20.28
N ASP A 232 6.65 15.61 -21.47
CA ASP A 232 6.67 16.35 -22.72
C ASP A 232 5.25 16.61 -23.24
N ARG A 233 4.26 15.91 -22.68
CA ARG A 233 2.83 16.02 -23.02
C ARG A 233 2.06 16.80 -21.97
N GLN A 234 2.05 18.12 -22.10
CA GLN A 234 1.14 18.97 -21.33
C GLN A 234 -0.22 19.06 -22.01
N ILE A 235 -1.26 18.66 -21.30
CA ILE A 235 -2.64 18.68 -21.78
C ILE A 235 -3.37 19.85 -21.11
N GLY A 236 -3.87 20.77 -21.92
CA GLY A 236 -4.63 21.92 -21.43
C GLY A 236 -5.97 21.49 -20.83
N CYS A 237 -6.32 22.05 -19.67
CA CYS A 237 -7.59 21.84 -19.00
C CYS A 237 -8.15 23.16 -18.46
N ASP A 238 -9.43 23.17 -18.08
CA ASP A 238 -10.01 24.34 -17.44
C ASP A 238 -9.61 24.41 -15.95
N GLN A 239 -9.55 25.62 -15.40
CA GLN A 239 -9.22 25.83 -13.98
C GLN A 239 -10.11 25.02 -13.02
N LYS A 240 -11.39 24.86 -13.34
CA LYS A 240 -12.34 24.05 -12.54
C LYS A 240 -12.00 22.56 -12.60
N GLU A 241 -11.59 22.08 -13.76
CA GLU A 241 -11.18 20.68 -13.96
C GLU A 241 -9.88 20.40 -13.21
N PHE A 242 -8.93 21.32 -13.31
CA PHE A 242 -7.68 21.28 -12.54
C PHE A 242 -7.92 21.24 -11.04
N ALA A 243 -8.86 22.05 -10.51
CA ALA A 243 -9.20 22.05 -9.10
C ALA A 243 -9.77 20.69 -8.62
N ILE A 244 -10.53 19.99 -9.47
CA ILE A 244 -11.04 18.63 -9.17
C ILE A 244 -9.88 17.62 -9.10
N LEU A 245 -8.96 17.67 -10.08
CA LEU A 245 -7.76 16.83 -10.10
C LEU A 245 -6.90 17.06 -8.83
N MET A 246 -6.73 18.31 -8.43
CA MET A 246 -6.02 18.68 -7.20
C MET A 246 -6.71 18.15 -5.94
N THR A 247 -8.04 18.25 -5.85
CA THR A 247 -8.81 17.73 -4.71
C THR A 247 -8.62 16.22 -4.56
N TRP A 248 -8.57 15.49 -5.67
CA TRP A 248 -8.27 14.06 -5.67
C TRP A 248 -6.86 13.75 -5.18
N GLN A 249 -5.84 14.47 -5.66
CA GLN A 249 -4.47 14.28 -5.21
C GLN A 249 -4.32 14.56 -3.70
N GLN A 250 -4.96 15.62 -3.21
CA GLN A 250 -5.03 15.93 -1.77
C GLN A 250 -5.74 14.83 -0.98
N ALA A 251 -6.79 14.21 -1.53
CA ALA A 251 -7.46 13.09 -0.88
C ALA A 251 -6.57 11.84 -0.80
N LYS A 252 -5.77 11.54 -1.84
CA LYS A 252 -4.75 10.46 -1.79
C LYS A 252 -3.74 10.75 -0.68
N GLN A 253 -3.23 11.98 -0.59
CA GLN A 253 -2.31 12.39 0.46
C GLN A 253 -2.96 12.28 1.85
N LYS A 254 -4.23 12.68 1.99
CA LYS A 254 -4.99 12.58 3.24
C LYS A 254 -5.12 11.14 3.71
N LEU A 255 -5.34 10.18 2.80
CA LEU A 255 -5.37 8.76 3.15
C LEU A 255 -4.03 8.30 3.75
N ILE A 256 -2.91 8.66 3.11
CA ILE A 256 -1.57 8.34 3.60
C ILE A 256 -1.36 8.96 4.99
N MET A 257 -1.67 10.25 5.14
CA MET A 257 -1.52 10.94 6.42
C MET A 257 -2.39 10.31 7.53
N ALA A 258 -3.63 9.92 7.22
CA ALA A 258 -4.51 9.27 8.17
C ALA A 258 -3.98 7.87 8.58
N HIS A 259 -3.47 7.10 7.61
CA HIS A 259 -2.79 5.82 7.88
C HIS A 259 -1.56 6.02 8.76
N THR A 260 -0.66 6.94 8.40
CA THR A 260 0.53 7.29 9.19
C THR A 260 0.17 7.67 10.62
N LYS A 261 -0.74 8.62 10.80
CA LYS A 261 -1.17 9.08 12.13
C LYS A 261 -1.73 7.93 12.96
N TRP A 262 -2.60 7.10 12.38
CA TRP A 262 -3.16 5.96 13.09
C TRP A 262 -2.07 4.97 13.54
N ILE A 263 -1.13 4.62 12.67
CA ILE A 263 -0.04 3.70 13.03
C ILE A 263 0.90 4.32 14.06
N GLU A 264 1.25 5.60 13.95
CA GLU A 264 2.07 6.30 14.95
C GLU A 264 1.43 6.24 16.36
N THR A 265 0.11 6.42 16.46
CA THR A 265 -0.57 6.26 17.76
C THR A 265 -0.46 4.84 18.32
N ILE A 266 -0.49 3.81 17.47
CA ILE A 266 -0.31 2.41 17.88
C ILE A 266 1.14 2.16 18.30
N LEU A 267 2.11 2.72 17.58
CA LEU A 267 3.54 2.58 17.88
C LEU A 267 3.89 3.23 19.22
N GLU A 268 3.33 4.40 19.52
CA GLU A 268 3.50 5.09 20.79
C GLU A 268 2.91 4.26 21.95
N GLN A 269 1.70 3.72 21.78
CA GLN A 269 1.11 2.79 22.76
C GLN A 269 1.98 1.55 22.96
N CYS A 270 2.50 0.96 21.87
CA CYS A 270 3.42 -0.18 21.94
C CYS A 270 4.72 0.16 22.66
N LYS A 271 5.24 1.39 22.54
CA LYS A 271 6.43 1.87 23.26
C LYS A 271 6.19 1.89 24.77
N VAL A 272 5.05 2.44 25.21
CA VAL A 272 4.64 2.44 26.63
C VAL A 272 4.47 1.02 27.17
N LEU A 273 3.77 0.15 26.43
CA LEU A 273 3.57 -1.25 26.81
C LEU A 273 4.89 -2.02 26.86
N LYS A 274 5.82 -1.78 25.93
CA LYS A 274 7.15 -2.40 25.91
C LYS A 274 7.97 -2.02 27.15
N ALA A 275 7.84 -0.78 27.63
CA ALA A 275 8.47 -0.34 28.87
C ALA A 275 7.86 -1.07 30.07
N GLY A 276 6.52 -1.06 30.22
CA GLY A 276 5.84 -1.75 31.33
C GLY A 276 6.09 -3.26 31.36
N LEU A 277 6.03 -3.94 30.21
CA LEU A 277 6.35 -5.36 30.10
C LEU A 277 7.80 -5.68 30.50
N ARG A 278 8.73 -4.72 30.41
CA ARG A 278 10.13 -4.92 30.81
C ARG A 278 10.27 -5.06 32.32
N ASP A 279 9.45 -4.34 33.07
CA ASP A 279 9.48 -4.30 34.54
C ASP A 279 8.75 -5.50 35.18
N HIS A 280 7.94 -6.21 34.40
CA HIS A 280 7.28 -7.44 34.84
C HIS A 280 8.28 -8.60 34.98
N VAL A 281 8.43 -9.10 36.20
CA VAL A 281 9.29 -10.25 36.54
C VAL A 281 8.63 -11.57 36.13
N TYR A 282 7.31 -11.67 36.35
CA TYR A 282 6.54 -12.90 36.12
C TYR A 282 5.50 -12.73 35.03
N LEU A 283 5.21 -13.82 34.32
CA LEU A 283 4.26 -13.83 33.20
C LEU A 283 2.84 -13.46 33.64
N GLU A 284 2.47 -13.84 34.88
CA GLU A 284 1.17 -13.51 35.48
C GLU A 284 0.90 -11.99 35.54
N GLN A 285 1.92 -11.16 35.72
CA GLN A 285 1.79 -9.69 35.76
C GLN A 285 1.42 -9.13 34.39
N SER A 286 2.04 -9.68 33.33
CA SER A 286 1.73 -9.31 31.95
C SER A 286 0.34 -9.78 31.53
N ILE A 287 -0.09 -10.96 32.00
CA ILE A 287 -1.45 -11.48 31.80
C ILE A 287 -2.48 -10.61 32.53
N ASP A 288 -2.19 -10.20 33.77
CA ASP A 288 -3.06 -9.30 34.55
C ASP A 288 -3.21 -7.94 33.86
N MET A 289 -2.13 -7.37 33.35
CA MET A 289 -2.17 -6.13 32.56
C MET A 289 -3.01 -6.30 31.29
N ALA A 290 -2.82 -7.40 30.54
CA ALA A 290 -3.64 -7.68 29.37
C ALA A 290 -5.14 -7.77 29.74
N LYS A 291 -5.49 -8.47 30.83
CA LYS A 291 -6.87 -8.55 31.32
C LYS A 291 -7.45 -7.19 31.66
N LYS A 292 -6.68 -6.31 32.31
CA LYS A 292 -7.09 -4.93 32.62
C LYS A 292 -7.31 -4.08 31.37
N MET A 293 -6.61 -4.38 30.27
CA MET A 293 -6.84 -3.75 28.96
C MET A 293 -8.05 -4.34 28.21
N GLY A 294 -8.69 -5.41 28.72
CA GLY A 294 -9.79 -6.11 28.06
C GLY A 294 -9.39 -7.36 27.26
N LEU A 295 -8.11 -7.74 27.29
CA LEU A 295 -7.57 -8.92 26.60
C LEU A 295 -7.60 -10.16 27.51
N THR A 296 -8.31 -11.20 27.10
CA THR A 296 -8.28 -12.50 27.80
C THR A 296 -7.20 -13.39 27.19
N ILE A 297 -6.03 -13.45 27.83
CA ILE A 297 -4.90 -14.30 27.40
C ILE A 297 -4.60 -15.32 28.50
N ASN A 298 -4.46 -16.60 28.15
CA ASN A 298 -4.01 -17.61 29.10
C ASN A 298 -2.50 -17.87 28.98
N GLU A 299 -1.92 -18.37 30.06
CA GLU A 299 -0.51 -18.77 30.10
C GLU A 299 -0.18 -19.84 29.06
N THR A 300 -1.09 -20.81 28.86
CA THR A 300 -0.98 -21.84 27.82
C THR A 300 -0.91 -21.26 26.42
N ASP A 301 -1.65 -20.19 26.15
CA ASP A 301 -1.71 -19.55 24.84
C ASP A 301 -0.35 -18.93 24.52
N ILE A 302 0.29 -18.28 25.49
CA ILE A 302 1.62 -17.66 25.31
C ILE A 302 2.73 -18.71 25.15
N LEU A 303 2.63 -19.81 25.90
CA LEU A 303 3.62 -20.88 25.89
C LEU A 303 3.53 -21.74 24.63
N ALA A 304 2.32 -22.08 24.16
CA ALA A 304 2.08 -22.89 22.98
C ALA A 304 2.13 -22.10 21.67
N THR A 305 2.01 -20.77 21.72
CA THR A 305 2.16 -19.91 20.54
C THR A 305 3.62 -19.86 20.10
N THR A 306 3.90 -20.31 18.88
CA THR A 306 5.21 -20.15 18.24
C THR A 306 5.53 -18.67 17.99
N SER A 307 6.78 -18.33 17.68
CA SER A 307 7.17 -16.96 17.29
C SER A 307 6.42 -16.43 16.06
N LYS A 308 5.70 -17.29 15.33
CA LYS A 308 4.86 -16.95 14.17
C LYS A 308 3.39 -16.70 14.52
N GLY A 309 3.01 -16.74 15.80
CA GLY A 309 1.62 -16.51 16.24
C GLY A 309 0.69 -17.72 16.10
N ILE A 310 1.22 -18.90 15.76
CA ILE A 310 0.44 -20.14 15.64
C ILE A 310 0.52 -20.89 16.98
N VAL A 311 -0.63 -21.17 17.59
CA VAL A 311 -0.76 -22.11 18.71
C VAL A 311 -0.55 -23.52 18.16
N VAL A 312 0.55 -24.16 18.53
CA VAL A 312 0.83 -25.53 18.10
C VAL A 312 0.55 -26.46 19.26
N SER A 313 -0.43 -27.35 19.11
CA SER A 313 -0.67 -28.38 20.12
C SER A 313 0.33 -29.53 19.97
N ASN A 314 0.59 -30.24 21.07
CA ASN A 314 1.39 -31.48 21.01
C ASN A 314 0.76 -32.51 20.08
N THR A 315 -0.57 -32.52 19.96
CA THR A 315 -1.31 -33.39 19.04
C THR A 315 -0.98 -33.08 17.59
N ASP A 316 -0.88 -31.80 17.21
CA ASP A 316 -0.50 -31.39 15.85
C ASP A 316 0.91 -31.83 15.49
N ILE A 317 1.84 -31.71 16.45
CA ILE A 317 3.22 -32.18 16.29
C ILE A 317 3.25 -33.70 16.09
N LEU A 318 2.51 -34.46 16.89
CA LEU A 318 2.44 -35.91 16.78
C LEU A 318 1.80 -36.36 15.45
N ASN A 319 0.75 -35.68 15.00
CA ASN A 319 0.11 -35.94 13.71
C ASN A 319 1.06 -35.65 12.54
N HIS A 320 1.82 -34.55 12.61
CA HIS A 320 2.83 -34.21 11.61
C HIS A 320 3.99 -35.22 11.62
N LEU A 321 4.44 -35.68 12.81
CA LEU A 321 5.44 -36.74 12.91
C LEU A 321 4.94 -38.07 12.33
N ALA A 322 3.66 -38.41 12.53
CA ALA A 322 3.06 -39.61 11.96
C ALA A 322 2.96 -39.55 10.43
N SER A 323 2.64 -38.38 9.86
CA SER A 323 2.60 -38.19 8.41
C SER A 323 3.98 -38.32 7.75
N LEU A 324 5.04 -37.90 8.46
CA LEU A 324 6.43 -38.03 8.00
C LEU A 324 6.95 -39.48 8.03
N LYS A 325 6.41 -40.33 8.91
CA LYS A 325 6.77 -41.76 8.99
C LYS A 325 6.15 -42.58 7.84
N ASN A 326 5.00 -42.17 7.32
CA ASN A 326 4.23 -42.90 6.30
C ASN A 326 4.23 -42.16 4.95
N LYS A 327 5.43 -41.94 4.36
CA LYS A 327 5.57 -41.25 3.05
C LYS A 327 4.99 -42.04 1.87
N THR A 328 4.91 -43.37 1.99
CA THR A 328 4.25 -44.27 1.03
C THR A 328 2.97 -44.82 1.65
N LYS A 329 1.83 -44.22 1.30
CA LYS A 329 0.50 -44.78 1.62
C LYS A 329 0.05 -45.70 0.50
N THR A 330 -0.28 -46.94 0.84
CA THR A 330 -0.92 -47.89 -0.07
C THR A 330 -2.32 -47.39 -0.48
N ARG A 331 -2.86 -47.90 -1.60
CA ARG A 331 -4.18 -47.50 -2.10
C ARG A 331 -5.29 -47.71 -1.06
N GLU A 332 -5.21 -48.80 -0.31
CA GLU A 332 -6.19 -49.17 0.71
C GLU A 332 -6.18 -48.21 1.91
N GLU A 333 -4.99 -47.78 2.36
CA GLU A 333 -4.85 -46.80 3.44
C GLU A 333 -5.40 -45.42 3.06
N LYS A 334 -5.32 -45.03 1.78
CA LYS A 334 -5.93 -43.80 1.27
C LYS A 334 -7.45 -43.86 1.29
N ILE A 335 -8.04 -45.01 0.93
CA ILE A 335 -9.49 -45.22 0.96
C ILE A 335 -9.98 -45.20 2.42
N LEU A 336 -9.28 -45.87 3.33
CA LEU A 336 -9.65 -45.90 4.75
C LEU A 336 -9.57 -44.52 5.42
N ALA A 337 -8.54 -43.73 5.09
CA ALA A 337 -8.41 -42.36 5.58
C ALA A 337 -9.52 -41.45 5.06
N ARG A 338 -9.97 -41.65 3.82
CA ARG A 338 -11.09 -40.90 3.24
C ARG A 338 -12.40 -41.22 3.94
N ILE A 339 -12.69 -42.49 4.19
CA ILE A 339 -13.88 -42.93 4.93
C ILE A 339 -13.91 -42.31 6.34
N LYS A 340 -12.77 -42.27 7.06
CA LYS A 340 -12.69 -41.63 8.38
C LYS A 340 -12.91 -40.12 8.33
N TYR A 341 -12.38 -39.44 7.31
CA TYR A 341 -12.59 -38.01 7.11
C TYR A 341 -14.07 -37.68 6.83
N ASP A 342 -14.71 -38.48 5.98
CA ASP A 342 -16.13 -38.30 5.64
C ASP A 342 -17.03 -38.58 6.87
N GLN A 343 -16.65 -39.52 7.74
CA GLN A 343 -17.34 -39.77 9.03
C GLN A 343 -17.15 -38.64 10.05
N GLN A 344 -15.98 -38.02 10.10
CA GLN A 344 -15.71 -36.87 10.99
C GLN A 344 -16.37 -35.58 10.51
N SER A 345 -16.71 -35.48 9.23
CA SER A 345 -17.37 -34.31 8.63
C SER A 345 -18.91 -34.38 8.70
N GLN A 346 -19.47 -35.50 9.18
CA GLN A 346 -20.91 -35.73 9.37
C GLN A 346 -21.37 -35.62 10.84
N ASN A 347 -20.44 -35.39 11.77
CA ASN A 347 -20.71 -34.97 13.15
C ASN A 347 -20.30 -33.50 13.30
#